data_AF-A0A846TP30-F1
#
_entry.id   AF-A0A846TP30-F1
#
_cell.length_a   1.000
_cell.length_b   1.000
_cell.length_c   1.000
_cell.angle_alpha   90.00
_cell.angle_beta   90.00
_cell.angle_gamma   90.00
#
_symmetry.space_group_name_H-M   'P 1'
#
loop_
_entity.id
_entity.type
_entity.pdbx_description
1 polymer ?
#
loop_
_entity_poly.entity_id
_entity_poly.type
_entity_poly.pdbx_seq_one_letter_code
_entity_poly.pdbx_strand_id
1 'polypeptide(L)'
;TTNSGEKPLALYVFSEDDDVRTAFRGETSSGGLVLGAALVHLAHPQLPFGGVGESGIGDYHGGYSLETFSHPRAVLDKPLAPDTLKVIYPPYGPLKSRLAKIALGAPAPSTVVRKLLNR
;
A
#
# COMPACT_ATOMS: atom_id res chain seq x y z
N THR A 1 -28.84 -8.35 -4.10
CA THR A 1 -27.50 -8.96 -4.21
C THR A 1 -26.61 -8.20 -3.24
N THR A 2 -25.79 -8.84 -2.41
CA THR A 2 -24.95 -8.13 -1.42
C THR A 2 -24.07 -7.06 -2.07
N ASN A 3 -23.72 -7.24 -3.34
CA ASN A 3 -22.95 -6.30 -4.17
C ASN A 3 -23.77 -5.13 -4.76
N SER A 4 -25.08 -5.03 -4.55
CA SER A 4 -25.89 -3.90 -5.05
C SER A 4 -25.94 -2.71 -4.08
N GLY A 5 -25.38 -2.85 -2.89
CA GLY A 5 -25.28 -1.79 -1.89
C GLY A 5 -23.84 -1.37 -1.64
N GLU A 6 -23.69 -0.35 -0.80
CA GLU A 6 -22.38 0.10 -0.35
C GLU A 6 -21.66 -0.98 0.46
N LYS A 7 -20.32 -0.96 0.41
CA LYS A 7 -19.48 -1.96 1.07
C LYS A 7 -19.69 -1.91 2.60
N PRO A 8 -20.16 -3.00 3.21
CA PRO A 8 -20.46 -3.01 4.64
C PRO A 8 -19.20 -3.18 5.50
N LEU A 9 -19.31 -2.79 6.77
CA LEU A 9 -18.24 -2.99 7.76
C LEU A 9 -17.97 -4.47 8.03
N ALA A 10 -19.03 -5.29 8.13
CA ALA A 10 -18.89 -6.72 8.37
C ALA A 10 -19.93 -7.53 7.59
N LEU A 11 -19.51 -8.71 7.12
CA LEU A 11 -20.37 -9.74 6.54
C LEU A 11 -20.32 -11.02 7.40
N TYR A 12 -21.50 -11.58 7.65
CA TYR A 12 -21.66 -12.83 8.38
C TYR A 12 -22.34 -13.85 7.48
N VAL A 13 -21.67 -14.98 7.23
CA VAL A 13 -22.19 -16.04 6.37
C VAL A 13 -22.34 -17.31 7.19
N PHE A 14 -23.56 -17.82 7.27
CA PHE A 14 -23.87 -19.09 7.94
C PHE A 14 -24.22 -20.12 6.87
N SER A 15 -23.22 -20.87 6.44
CA SER A 15 -23.36 -21.97 5.47
C SER A 15 -22.31 -23.03 5.75
N GLU A 16 -22.69 -24.29 5.59
CA GLU A 16 -21.77 -25.44 5.55
C GLU A 16 -21.32 -25.79 4.13
N ASP A 17 -21.96 -25.20 3.11
CA ASP A 17 -21.59 -25.36 1.70
C ASP A 17 -20.30 -24.57 1.40
N ASP A 18 -19.26 -25.29 0.99
CA ASP A 18 -17.94 -24.73 0.67
C ASP A 18 -17.95 -23.86 -0.58
N ASP A 19 -18.83 -24.13 -1.56
CA ASP A 19 -18.95 -23.30 -2.76
C ASP A 19 -19.54 -21.93 -2.39
N VAL A 20 -20.53 -21.91 -1.50
CA VAL A 20 -21.09 -20.66 -0.96
C VAL A 20 -20.02 -19.89 -0.19
N ARG A 21 -19.29 -20.55 0.71
CA ARG A 21 -18.23 -19.90 1.50
C ARG A 21 -17.12 -19.34 0.60
N THR A 22 -16.77 -20.05 -0.47
CA THR A 22 -15.77 -19.62 -1.45
C THR A 22 -16.26 -18.42 -2.27
N ALA A 23 -17.51 -18.45 -2.73
CA ALA A 23 -18.12 -17.33 -3.45
C ALA A 23 -18.10 -16.05 -2.59
N PHE A 24 -18.49 -16.11 -1.32
CA PHE A 24 -18.46 -14.93 -0.45
C PHE A 24 -17.04 -14.39 -0.20
N ARG A 25 -16.01 -15.25 -0.16
CA ARG A 25 -14.61 -14.82 -0.05
C ARG A 25 -14.11 -14.12 -1.32
N GLY A 26 -14.50 -14.61 -2.49
CA GLY A 26 -13.97 -14.14 -3.78
C GLY A 26 -14.79 -13.02 -4.43
N GLU A 27 -16.08 -12.95 -4.15
CA GLU A 27 -17.03 -12.13 -4.93
C GLU A 27 -17.62 -10.97 -4.13
N THR A 28 -17.24 -10.80 -2.86
CA THR A 28 -17.73 -9.69 -2.02
C THR A 28 -16.59 -8.87 -1.41
N SER A 29 -16.88 -7.62 -1.04
CA SER A 29 -15.93 -6.72 -0.38
C SER A 29 -16.58 -6.13 0.86
N SER A 30 -15.91 -6.24 2.00
CA SER A 30 -16.37 -5.75 3.31
C SER A 30 -15.16 -5.49 4.22
N GLY A 31 -15.36 -4.78 5.34
CA GLY A 31 -14.31 -4.56 6.34
C GLY A 31 -13.86 -5.86 7.03
N GLY A 32 -14.79 -6.79 7.25
CA GLY A 32 -14.49 -8.12 7.77
C GLY A 32 -15.52 -9.16 7.33
N LEU A 33 -15.06 -10.38 7.04
CA LEU A 33 -15.91 -11.53 6.69
C LEU A 33 -15.74 -12.62 7.75
N VAL A 34 -16.85 -13.03 8.37
CA VAL A 34 -16.87 -14.14 9.33
C VAL A 34 -17.82 -15.22 8.84
N LEU A 35 -17.36 -16.47 8.88
CA LEU A 35 -18.12 -17.63 8.44
C LEU A 35 -18.51 -18.48 9.66
N GLY A 36 -19.80 -18.68 9.88
CA GLY A 36 -20.34 -19.55 10.95
C GLY A 36 -20.42 -18.90 12.34
N ALA A 37 -20.12 -17.61 12.47
CA ALA A 37 -20.26 -16.86 13.72
C ALA A 37 -20.51 -15.38 13.44
N ALA A 38 -21.00 -14.66 14.45
CA ALA A 38 -21.14 -13.20 14.43
C ALA A 38 -20.30 -12.55 15.53
N LEU A 39 -19.81 -11.34 15.29
CA LEU A 39 -19.08 -10.47 16.24
C LEU A 39 -17.73 -10.99 16.78
N VAL A 40 -17.46 -12.30 16.74
CA VAL A 40 -16.27 -12.91 17.37
C VAL A 40 -14.93 -12.36 16.84
N HIS A 41 -14.87 -11.91 15.59
CA HIS A 41 -13.68 -11.30 15.01
C HIS A 41 -13.24 -10.00 15.73
N LEU A 42 -14.16 -9.30 16.40
CA LEU A 42 -13.84 -8.11 17.21
C LEU A 42 -13.02 -8.43 18.46
N ALA A 43 -13.15 -9.65 18.98
CA ALA A 43 -12.44 -10.07 20.19
C ALA A 43 -11.00 -10.54 19.90
N HIS A 44 -10.61 -10.66 18.63
CA HIS A 44 -9.30 -11.17 18.24
C HIS A 44 -8.33 -10.01 17.96
N PRO A 45 -7.41 -9.65 18.88
CA PRO A 45 -6.59 -8.45 18.75
C PRO A 45 -5.54 -8.51 17.64
N GLN A 46 -5.30 -9.70 17.05
CA GLN A 46 -4.42 -9.87 15.88
C GLN A 46 -5.17 -9.79 14.54
N LEU A 47 -6.48 -9.59 14.55
CA LEU A 47 -7.22 -9.29 13.32
C LEU A 47 -7.41 -7.78 13.22
N PRO A 48 -7.09 -7.16 12.07
CA PRO A 48 -7.37 -5.75 11.85
C PRO A 48 -8.89 -5.56 11.81
N PHE A 49 -9.36 -4.54 12.51
CA PHE A 49 -10.75 -4.11 12.46
C PHE A 49 -10.84 -2.72 11.85
N GLY A 50 -11.53 -2.64 10.72
CA GLY A 50 -11.58 -1.44 9.88
C GLY A 50 -12.63 -1.57 8.78
N GLY A 51 -13.00 -0.43 8.20
CA GLY A 51 -13.97 -0.36 7.10
C GLY A 51 -13.30 -0.33 5.73
N VAL A 52 -14.11 -0.44 4.68
CA VAL A 52 -13.69 -0.21 3.30
C VAL A 52 -14.79 0.52 2.52
N GLY A 53 -14.41 1.56 1.78
CA GLY A 53 -15.39 2.42 1.07
C GLY A 53 -16.24 3.21 2.07
N GLU A 54 -17.56 3.20 1.88
CA GLU A 54 -18.49 3.97 2.72
C GLU A 54 -18.58 3.45 4.17
N SER A 55 -18.12 2.23 4.45
CA SER A 55 -18.02 1.73 5.83
C SER A 55 -16.81 2.25 6.61
N GLY A 56 -15.85 2.92 5.94
CA GLY A 56 -14.69 3.53 6.58
C GLY A 56 -13.37 3.34 5.82
N ILE A 57 -12.30 3.90 6.39
CA ILE A 57 -10.92 3.80 5.88
C ILE A 57 -9.98 3.52 7.06
N GLY A 58 -8.97 2.70 6.81
CA GLY A 58 -7.97 2.31 7.80
C GLY A 58 -8.49 1.22 8.75
N ASP A 59 -7.62 0.78 9.63
CA ASP A 59 -7.89 -0.28 10.59
C ASP A 59 -7.13 -0.05 11.90
N TYR A 60 -7.52 -0.80 12.93
CA TYR A 60 -6.87 -0.83 14.22
C TYR A 60 -7.05 -2.21 14.88
N HIS A 61 -6.54 -2.35 16.10
CA HIS A 61 -6.41 -3.52 16.98
C HIS A 61 -4.96 -3.91 17.18
N GLY A 62 -4.58 -4.22 18.43
CA GLY A 62 -3.26 -4.74 18.76
C GLY A 62 -2.13 -3.96 18.09
N GLY A 63 -1.34 -4.63 17.24
CA GLY A 63 -0.26 -4.03 16.47
C GLY A 63 -0.72 -3.00 15.43
N TYR A 64 -1.87 -3.21 14.78
CA TYR A 64 -2.44 -2.28 13.79
C TYR A 64 -2.74 -0.91 14.41
N SER A 65 -3.16 -0.86 15.69
CA SER A 65 -3.32 0.41 16.39
C SER A 65 -1.99 1.17 16.52
N LEU A 66 -0.88 0.46 16.78
CA LEU A 66 0.43 1.11 16.85
C LEU A 66 0.83 1.65 15.49
N GLU A 67 0.60 0.89 14.41
CA GLU A 67 0.88 1.33 13.04
C GLU A 67 0.03 2.56 12.67
N THR A 68 -1.27 2.53 12.93
CA THR A 68 -2.21 3.62 12.63
C THR A 68 -1.91 4.91 13.39
N PHE A 69 -1.46 4.81 14.65
CA PHE A 69 -1.12 5.99 15.47
C PHE A 69 0.37 6.35 15.47
N SER A 70 1.17 5.68 14.64
CA SER A 70 2.60 5.98 14.48
C SER A 70 2.90 6.54 13.10
N HIS A 71 3.92 7.38 13.03
CA HIS A 71 4.46 7.84 11.74
C HIS A 71 5.69 6.99 11.37
N PRO A 72 5.63 6.13 10.34
CA PRO A 72 6.79 5.38 9.87
C PRO A 72 7.84 6.34 9.30
N ARG A 73 8.93 6.53 10.02
CA ARG A 73 10.03 7.40 9.61
C ARG A 73 11.02 6.64 8.73
N ALA A 74 11.10 7.02 7.46
CA ALA A 74 12.16 6.54 6.57
C ALA A 74 13.52 7.08 7.01
N VAL A 75 14.51 6.18 7.14
CA VAL A 75 15.91 6.52 7.43
C VAL A 75 16.77 5.81 6.40
N LEU A 76 17.59 6.57 5.67
CA LEU A 76 18.58 6.06 4.73
C LEU A 76 19.96 6.49 5.23
N ASP A 77 20.82 5.50 5.47
CA ASP A 77 22.23 5.72 5.76
C ASP A 77 23.07 5.29 4.57
N LYS A 78 24.01 6.15 4.16
CA LYS A 78 24.93 5.92 3.04
C LYS A 78 26.33 6.33 3.47
N PRO A 79 27.35 5.50 3.20
CA PRO A 79 28.73 5.88 3.47
C PRO A 79 29.14 7.12 2.66
N LEU A 80 29.85 8.04 3.32
CA LEU A 80 30.44 9.22 2.70
C LEU A 80 31.56 8.84 1.72
N ALA A 81 32.29 7.76 2.02
CA ALA A 81 33.38 7.26 1.19
C ALA A 81 33.38 5.71 1.15
N PRO A 82 33.53 5.09 -0.05
CA PRO A 82 33.48 5.73 -1.37
C PRO A 82 32.06 6.22 -1.71
N ASP A 83 31.98 7.33 -2.45
CA ASP A 83 30.70 7.89 -2.85
C ASP A 83 30.01 7.05 -3.94
N THR A 84 29.14 6.15 -3.49
CA THR A 84 28.32 5.25 -4.33
C THR A 84 27.33 5.96 -5.27
N LEU A 85 27.00 7.24 -5.06
CA LEU A 85 26.01 7.97 -5.86
C LEU A 85 26.65 8.94 -6.86
N LYS A 86 27.97 8.92 -7.00
CA LYS A 86 28.71 9.78 -7.94
C LYS A 86 28.24 9.68 -9.41
N VAL A 87 27.60 8.57 -9.79
CA VAL A 87 27.04 8.36 -11.14
C VAL A 87 25.80 9.21 -11.40
N ILE A 88 25.02 9.54 -10.37
CA ILE A 88 23.82 10.39 -10.46
C ILE A 88 24.09 11.85 -10.11
N TYR A 89 25.33 12.22 -9.79
CA TYR A 89 25.71 13.62 -9.55
C TYR A 89 26.16 14.34 -10.83
N PRO A 90 25.85 15.64 -10.99
CA PRO A 90 26.41 16.47 -12.06
C PRO A 90 27.95 16.61 -11.97
N PRO A 91 28.65 16.96 -13.07
CA PRO A 91 28.14 17.15 -14.43
C PRO A 91 27.94 15.82 -15.18
N TYR A 92 26.82 15.72 -15.92
CA TYR A 92 26.46 14.53 -16.69
C TYR A 92 27.13 14.58 -18.08
N GLY A 93 28.23 13.84 -18.25
CA GLY A 93 28.80 13.59 -19.58
C GLY A 93 27.86 12.76 -20.48
N PRO A 94 28.17 12.60 -21.78
CA PRO A 94 27.33 11.85 -22.71
C PRO A 94 27.12 10.39 -22.29
N LEU A 95 28.16 9.75 -21.73
CA LEU A 95 28.09 8.38 -21.21
C LEU A 95 27.30 8.29 -19.90
N LYS A 96 27.56 9.20 -18.94
CA LYS A 96 26.81 9.27 -17.67
C LYS A 96 25.33 9.55 -17.89
N SER A 97 25.00 10.41 -18.85
CA SER A 97 23.62 10.73 -19.21
C SER A 97 22.88 9.52 -19.79
N ARG A 98 23.57 8.65 -20.56
CA ARG A 98 22.99 7.40 -21.07
C ARG A 98 22.78 6.38 -19.95
N LEU A 99 23.75 6.22 -19.06
CA LEU A 99 23.66 5.32 -17.91
C LEU A 99 22.59 5.78 -16.91
N ALA A 100 22.51 7.08 -16.62
CA ALA A 100 21.46 7.65 -15.77
C ALA A 100 20.06 7.43 -16.36
N LYS A 101 19.87 7.57 -17.69
CA LYS A 101 18.60 7.25 -18.36
C LYS A 101 18.19 5.78 -18.18
N ILE A 102 19.15 4.86 -18.28
CA ILE A 102 18.91 3.42 -18.13
C ILE A 102 18.60 3.07 -16.66
N ALA A 103 19.31 3.68 -15.72
CA ALA A 103 19.16 3.40 -14.28
C ALA A 103 17.91 4.05 -13.66
N LEU A 104 17.50 5.24 -14.10
CA LEU A 104 16.39 6.01 -13.50
C LEU A 104 15.05 5.85 -14.23
N GLY A 105 15.01 5.19 -15.40
CA GLY A 105 13.78 5.05 -16.19
C GLY A 105 13.15 6.39 -16.63
N ALA A 106 13.86 7.50 -16.47
CA ALA A 106 13.38 8.88 -16.61
C ALA A 106 14.23 9.66 -17.63
N PRO A 107 13.69 10.73 -18.26
CA PRO A 107 14.46 11.57 -19.17
C PRO A 107 15.71 12.12 -18.47
N ALA A 108 16.81 12.26 -19.21
CA ALA A 108 18.09 12.64 -18.62
C ALA A 108 17.97 13.89 -17.73
N PRO A 109 18.62 13.92 -16.56
CA PRO A 109 18.57 15.08 -15.66
C PRO A 109 18.97 16.38 -16.36
N SER A 110 19.86 16.33 -17.35
CA SER A 110 20.24 17.49 -18.18
C SER A 110 19.08 18.06 -19.00
N THR A 111 18.16 17.21 -19.46
CA THR A 111 16.93 17.62 -20.14
C THR A 111 15.96 18.29 -19.18
N VAL A 112 15.87 17.79 -17.93
CA VAL A 112 15.01 18.37 -16.88
C VAL A 112 15.54 19.73 -16.44
N VAL A 113 16.84 19.84 -16.14
CA VAL A 113 17.48 21.11 -15.74
C VAL A 113 17.36 22.17 -16.84
N ARG A 114 17.58 21.82 -18.11
CA ARG A 114 17.42 22.76 -19.23
C ARG A 114 15.97 23.21 -19.42
N LYS A 115 14.99 22.34 -19.13
CA LYS A 115 13.56 22.67 -19.20
C LYS A 115 13.12 23.57 -18.03
N LEU A 116 13.77 23.47 -16.88
CA LEU A 116 13.53 24.33 -15.71
C LEU A 116 14.21 25.70 -15.84
N LEU A 117 15.40 25.78 -16.45
CA LEU A 117 16.13 27.03 -16.66
C LEU A 117 15.61 27.87 -17.83
N ASN A 118 14.87 27.27 -18.78
CA ASN A 118 14.26 27.95 -19.93
C ASN A 118 12.74 28.18 -19.74
N ARG A 119 12.25 28.25 -18.50
CA ARG A 119 10.92 28.74 -18.13
C ARG A 119 11.05 30.06 -17.41
#